data_AF-A0A5C5VJU1-F1
#
_entry.id   AF-A0A5C5VJU1-F1
#
_cell.length_a   1.000
_cell.length_b   1.000
_cell.length_c   1.000
_cell.angle_alpha   90.00
_cell.angle_beta   90.00
_cell.angle_gamma   90.00
#
_symmetry.space_group_name_H-M   'P 1'
#
loop_
_entity.id
_entity.type
_entity.pdbx_description
1 polymer ?
#
loop_
_entity_poly.entity_id
_entity_poly.type
_entity_poly.pdbx_seq_one_letter_code
_entity_poly.pdbx_strand_id
1 'polypeptide(L)'
;MSKPTVAILGASKNRNKYGNKSVRAHAAQGYEVFPINPAADEIEGLTVYKKLADIPVERLDRISVYLSPAVGLQLLEEIAAANAKEVFFNPGAESEELLAKARELGIEPIQACSIVDVGMLPRELPSE
;
A
#
# COMPACT_ATOMS: atom_id res chain seq x y z
N MET A 1 -3.30 -21.37 8.74
CA MET A 1 -3.41 -19.95 9.10
C MET A 1 -3.80 -19.19 7.85
N SER A 2 -4.67 -18.18 7.94
CA SER A 2 -5.00 -17.31 6.81
C SER A 2 -3.77 -16.49 6.39
N LYS A 3 -3.65 -16.15 5.11
CA LYS A 3 -2.59 -15.26 4.62
C LYS A 3 -2.82 -13.85 5.19
N PRO A 4 -1.77 -13.12 5.59
CA PRO A 4 -1.92 -11.71 5.92
C PRO A 4 -2.28 -10.92 4.65
N THR A 5 -3.12 -9.90 4.80
CA THR A 5 -3.66 -9.11 3.68
C THR A 5 -3.01 -7.74 3.59
N VAL A 6 -2.74 -7.27 2.38
CA VAL A 6 -2.19 -5.93 2.18
C VAL A 6 -2.78 -5.24 0.96
N ALA A 7 -3.23 -4.00 1.13
CA ALA A 7 -3.54 -3.11 0.01
C ALA A 7 -2.34 -2.21 -0.32
N ILE A 8 -1.93 -2.19 -1.59
CA ILE A 8 -0.81 -1.36 -2.06
C ILE A 8 -1.37 -0.17 -2.85
N LEU A 9 -1.42 1.00 -2.21
CA LEU A 9 -1.88 2.25 -2.82
C LEU A 9 -0.77 2.85 -3.67
N GLY A 10 -1.05 3.13 -4.94
CA GLY A 10 -0.02 3.55 -5.89
C GLY A 10 0.73 2.36 -6.51
N ALA A 11 0.10 1.18 -6.56
CA ALA A 11 0.61 0.05 -7.32
C ALA A 11 0.83 0.43 -8.80
N SER A 12 1.80 -0.19 -9.45
CA SER A 12 2.23 0.21 -10.80
C SER A 12 2.55 -0.99 -11.68
N LYS A 13 2.27 -0.88 -12.98
CA LYS A 13 2.78 -1.83 -14.01
C LYS A 13 4.28 -1.65 -14.27
N ASN A 14 4.81 -0.45 -14.03
CA ASN A 14 6.24 -0.18 -14.18
C ASN A 14 7.01 -0.75 -12.96
N ARG A 15 7.81 -1.79 -13.21
CA ARG A 15 8.64 -2.50 -12.23
C ARG A 15 9.71 -1.66 -11.53
N ASN A 16 10.10 -0.53 -12.13
CA ASN A 16 11.02 0.42 -11.50
C ASN A 16 10.37 1.16 -10.31
N LYS A 17 9.04 1.33 -10.31
CA LYS A 17 8.34 2.08 -9.26
C LYS A 17 8.22 1.27 -7.98
N TYR A 18 8.36 1.95 -6.84
CA TYR A 18 8.27 1.33 -5.53
C TYR A 18 6.92 0.64 -5.26
N GLY A 19 5.81 1.18 -5.77
CA GLY A 19 4.51 0.51 -5.67
C GLY A 19 4.48 -0.86 -6.33
N ASN A 20 5.17 -1.06 -7.46
CA ASN A 20 5.32 -2.38 -8.06
C ASN A 20 6.23 -3.29 -7.22
N LYS A 21 7.38 -2.76 -6.79
CA LYS A 21 8.31 -3.50 -5.92
C LYS A 21 7.61 -4.00 -4.66
N SER A 22 6.75 -3.19 -4.07
CA SER A 22 5.98 -3.57 -2.88
C SER A 22 4.98 -4.69 -3.14
N VAL A 23 4.29 -4.68 -4.29
CA VAL A 23 3.43 -5.80 -4.72
C VAL A 23 4.22 -7.10 -4.75
N ARG A 24 5.38 -7.09 -5.44
CA ARG A 24 6.23 -8.29 -5.55
C ARG A 24 6.81 -8.72 -4.20
N ALA A 25 7.25 -7.77 -3.36
CA ALA A 25 7.82 -8.05 -2.05
C ALA A 25 6.80 -8.74 -1.13
N HIS A 26 5.61 -8.15 -0.98
CA HIS A 26 4.58 -8.71 -0.11
C HIS A 26 4.08 -10.05 -0.64
N ALA A 27 3.91 -10.20 -1.96
CA ALA A 27 3.53 -11.48 -2.57
C ALA A 27 4.58 -12.58 -2.30
N ALA A 28 5.88 -12.27 -2.43
CA ALA A 28 6.96 -13.20 -2.12
C ALA A 28 7.01 -13.60 -0.64
N GLN A 29 6.56 -12.73 0.26
CA GLN A 29 6.46 -12.99 1.69
C GLN A 29 5.12 -13.62 2.10
N GLY A 30 4.31 -14.07 1.14
CA GLY A 30 3.11 -14.84 1.39
C GLY A 30 1.85 -14.03 1.73
N TYR A 31 1.88 -12.71 1.54
CA TYR A 31 0.68 -11.89 1.68
C TYR A 31 -0.31 -12.17 0.55
N GLU A 32 -1.59 -12.02 0.87
CA GLU A 32 -2.60 -11.75 -0.14
C GLU A 32 -2.58 -10.26 -0.47
N VAL A 33 -2.19 -9.94 -1.70
CA VAL A 33 -1.91 -8.57 -2.13
C VAL A 33 -3.06 -8.04 -2.98
N PHE A 34 -3.55 -6.86 -2.62
CA PHE A 34 -4.58 -6.10 -3.33
C PHE A 34 -3.97 -4.81 -3.91
N PRO A 35 -3.51 -4.82 -5.17
CA PRO A 35 -2.97 -3.62 -5.82
C PRO A 35 -4.09 -2.60 -6.07
N ILE A 36 -3.86 -1.34 -5.70
CA ILE A 36 -4.80 -0.23 -5.96
C ILE A 36 -4.20 0.74 -6.97
N ASN A 37 -4.83 0.82 -8.14
CA ASN A 37 -4.49 1.74 -9.22
C ASN A 37 -5.68 1.95 -10.18
N PRO A 38 -6.26 3.17 -10.22
CA PRO A 38 -7.38 3.49 -11.11
C PRO A 38 -7.14 3.22 -12.60
N ALA A 39 -5.89 3.30 -13.06
CA ALA A 39 -5.52 3.22 -14.47
C ALA A 39 -5.08 1.82 -14.95
N ALA A 40 -5.05 0.81 -14.07
CA ALA A 40 -4.62 -0.54 -14.41
C ALA A 40 -5.67 -1.58 -14.02
N ASP A 41 -5.75 -2.67 -14.78
CA ASP A 41 -6.66 -3.78 -14.49
C ASP A 41 -5.93 -5.02 -13.96
N GLU A 42 -4.64 -5.16 -14.31
CA GLU A 42 -3.77 -6.24 -13.84
C GLU A 42 -2.34 -5.71 -13.58
N ILE A 43 -1.71 -6.15 -12.49
CA ILE A 43 -0.31 -5.89 -12.13
C ILE A 43 0.30 -7.19 -11.57
N GLU A 44 1.42 -7.65 -12.14
CA GLU A 44 2.10 -8.88 -11.69
C GLU A 44 1.17 -10.11 -11.65
N GLY A 45 0.21 -10.19 -12.58
CA GLY A 45 -0.80 -11.26 -12.64
C GLY A 45 -1.91 -11.16 -11.58
N LEU A 46 -1.96 -10.08 -10.80
CA LEU A 46 -2.98 -9.84 -9.78
C LEU A 46 -4.04 -8.87 -10.28
N THR A 47 -5.30 -9.15 -9.95
CA THR A 47 -6.44 -8.23 -10.13
C THR A 47 -6.17 -6.91 -9.44
N VAL A 48 -6.31 -5.80 -10.16
CA VAL A 48 -6.15 -4.44 -9.62
C VAL A 48 -7.50 -3.84 -9.31
N TYR A 49 -7.62 -3.19 -8.17
CA TYR A 49 -8.83 -2.47 -7.76
C TYR A 49 -8.65 -0.97 -7.94
N LYS A 50 -9.77 -0.27 -8.17
CA LYS A 50 -9.76 1.18 -8.43
C LYS A 50 -9.79 2.00 -7.14
N LYS A 51 -10.39 1.44 -6.09
CA LYS A 51 -10.52 2.01 -4.74
C LYS A 51 -10.44 0.89 -3.68
N LEU A 52 -10.08 1.23 -2.45
CA LEU A 52 -10.02 0.32 -1.30
C LEU A 52 -11.37 -0.38 -1.04
N ALA A 53 -12.47 0.33 -1.23
CA ALA A 53 -13.82 -0.19 -1.01
C ALA A 53 -14.21 -1.34 -1.98
N ASP A 54 -13.49 -1.53 -3.08
CA ASP A 54 -13.75 -2.62 -4.03
C ASP A 54 -13.04 -3.93 -3.65
N ILE A 55 -12.15 -3.92 -2.64
CA ILE A 55 -11.40 -5.10 -2.24
C ILE A 55 -12.35 -6.12 -1.58
N PRO A 56 -12.31 -7.41 -1.97
CA PRO A 56 -13.25 -8.42 -1.50
C PRO A 56 -12.85 -9.01 -0.13
N VAL A 57 -12.44 -8.17 0.83
CA VAL A 57 -12.13 -8.59 2.20
C VAL A 57 -12.78 -7.66 3.21
N GLU A 58 -13.25 -8.21 4.33
CA GLU A 58 -13.91 -7.42 5.38
C GLU A 58 -12.92 -6.52 6.14
N ARG A 59 -11.65 -6.93 6.25
CA ARG A 59 -10.62 -6.17 6.94
C ARG A 59 -9.24 -6.44 6.38
N LEU A 60 -8.45 -5.38 6.21
CA LEU A 60 -7.05 -5.45 5.84
C LEU A 60 -6.14 -5.56 7.08
N ASP A 61 -5.09 -6.37 6.99
CA ASP A 61 -4.00 -6.31 7.97
C ASP A 61 -3.15 -5.07 7.74
N ARG A 62 -2.86 -4.73 6.48
CA ARG A 62 -1.98 -3.62 6.13
C ARG A 62 -2.49 -2.79 4.96
N ILE A 63 -2.26 -1.48 5.03
CA ILE A 63 -2.28 -0.55 3.90
C ILE A 63 -0.87 0.00 3.73
N SER A 64 -0.34 -0.01 2.51
CA SER A 64 0.98 0.55 2.20
C SER A 64 0.87 1.59 1.10
N VAL A 65 1.20 2.84 1.43
CA VAL A 65 1.00 4.02 0.58
C VAL A 65 2.30 4.37 -0.15
N TYR A 66 2.22 4.41 -1.49
CA TYR A 66 3.29 4.85 -2.42
C TYR A 66 2.82 5.98 -3.33
N LEU A 67 1.84 6.75 -2.86
CA LEU A 67 1.30 7.94 -3.54
C LEU A 67 2.00 9.19 -3.01
N SER A 68 1.98 10.28 -3.77
CA SER A 68 2.50 11.55 -3.25
C SER A 68 1.66 12.03 -2.05
N PRO A 69 2.22 12.86 -1.15
CA PRO A 69 1.49 13.33 0.03
C PRO A 69 0.17 14.02 -0.31
N ALA A 70 0.12 14.80 -1.40
CA ALA A 70 -1.10 15.47 -1.85
C ALA A 70 -2.22 14.49 -2.22
N VAL A 71 -1.88 13.36 -2.87
CA VAL A 71 -2.87 12.31 -3.19
C VAL A 71 -3.21 11.50 -1.95
N GLY A 72 -2.22 11.21 -1.09
CA GLY A 72 -2.44 10.54 0.19
C GLY A 72 -3.45 11.27 1.07
N LEU A 73 -3.35 12.60 1.18
CA LEU A 73 -4.30 13.47 1.88
C LEU A 73 -5.74 13.29 1.39
N GLN A 74 -5.94 13.24 0.07
CA GLN A 74 -7.27 13.06 -0.54
C GLN A 74 -7.89 11.69 -0.23
N LEU A 75 -7.06 10.68 0.07
CA LEU A 75 -7.50 9.31 0.33
C LEU A 75 -7.58 8.97 1.83
N LEU A 76 -7.21 9.89 2.73
CA LEU A 76 -7.13 9.57 4.16
C LEU A 76 -8.46 9.10 4.76
N GLU A 77 -9.58 9.68 4.36
CA GLU A 77 -10.90 9.23 4.82
C GLU A 77 -11.21 7.80 4.37
N GLU A 78 -10.83 7.44 3.14
CA GLU A 78 -10.99 6.09 2.61
C GLU A 78 -10.06 5.09 3.31
N ILE A 79 -8.81 5.50 3.58
CA ILE A 79 -7.83 4.70 4.34
C ILE A 79 -8.32 4.47 5.78
N ALA A 80 -8.89 5.50 6.43
CA ALA A 80 -9.46 5.39 7.77
C ALA A 80 -10.68 4.46 7.78
N ALA A 81 -11.58 4.60 6.80
CA ALA A 81 -12.77 3.76 6.66
C ALA A 81 -12.43 2.28 6.44
N ALA A 82 -11.30 1.98 5.78
CA ALA A 82 -10.82 0.61 5.58
C ALA A 82 -10.37 -0.08 6.88
N ASN A 83 -10.14 0.67 7.97
CA ASN A 83 -9.87 0.17 9.32
C ASN A 83 -8.78 -0.93 9.38
N ALA A 84 -7.72 -0.73 8.61
CA ALA A 84 -6.57 -1.63 8.58
C ALA A 84 -5.82 -1.63 9.92
N LYS A 85 -5.16 -2.74 10.26
CA LYS A 85 -4.36 -2.81 11.50
C LYS A 85 -3.14 -1.89 11.42
N GLU A 86 -2.52 -1.82 10.25
CA GLU A 86 -1.31 -1.06 10.00
C GLU A 86 -1.47 -0.18 8.75
N VAL A 87 -1.00 1.06 8.83
CA VAL A 87 -0.94 1.98 7.69
C VAL A 87 0.47 2.52 7.55
N PHE A 88 1.16 2.10 6.50
CA PHE A 88 2.51 2.55 6.16
C PHE A 88 2.46 3.73 5.20
N PHE A 89 3.10 4.82 5.58
CA PHE A 89 3.50 5.90 4.69
C PHE A 89 4.99 5.69 4.37
N ASN A 90 5.24 5.13 3.19
CA ASN A 90 6.60 4.77 2.77
C ASN A 90 7.41 6.02 2.42
N PRO A 91 8.75 5.98 2.45
CA PRO A 91 9.58 7.15 2.20
C PRO A 91 9.20 7.94 0.95
N GLY A 92 8.88 9.22 1.14
CA GLY A 92 8.41 10.15 0.12
C GLY A 92 6.90 10.21 -0.08
N ALA A 93 6.10 9.42 0.66
CA ALA A 93 4.64 9.46 0.66
C ALA A 93 4.07 10.29 1.83
N GLU A 94 4.92 10.74 2.74
CA GLU A 94 4.60 11.46 3.96
C GLU A 94 4.75 12.99 3.84
N SER A 95 3.99 13.70 4.65
CA SER A 95 4.19 15.13 4.97
C SER A 95 3.64 15.39 6.38
N GLU A 96 4.09 16.46 7.05
CA GLU A 96 3.61 16.80 8.38
C GLU A 96 2.08 16.96 8.43
N GLU A 97 1.51 17.64 7.43
CA GLU A 97 0.05 17.83 7.28
C GLU A 97 -0.68 16.49 7.15
N LEU A 98 -0.20 15.61 6.26
CA LEU A 98 -0.78 14.29 6.05
C LEU A 98 -0.77 13.45 7.33
N LEU A 99 0.35 13.45 8.06
CA LEU A 99 0.52 12.65 9.26
C LEU A 99 -0.34 13.17 10.41
N ALA A 100 -0.44 14.50 10.57
CA ALA A 100 -1.34 15.12 11.53
C ALA A 100 -2.79 14.75 11.22
N LYS A 101 -3.21 14.87 9.95
CA LYS A 101 -4.58 14.55 9.54
C LYS A 101 -4.91 13.06 9.70
N ALA A 102 -3.95 12.18 9.41
CA ALA A 102 -4.11 10.75 9.62
C ALA A 102 -4.42 10.43 11.09
N ARG A 103 -3.70 11.06 12.04
CA ARG A 103 -3.93 10.89 13.48
C ARG A 103 -5.29 11.41 13.93
N GLU A 104 -5.74 12.55 13.40
CA GLU A 104 -7.09 13.06 13.66
C GLU A 104 -8.19 12.07 13.23
N LEU A 105 -7.91 11.29 12.18
CA LEU A 105 -8.81 10.25 11.65
C LEU A 105 -8.63 8.89 12.34
N GLY A 106 -7.83 8.81 13.40
CA GLY A 106 -7.60 7.57 14.16
C GLY A 106 -6.61 6.60 13.51
N ILE A 107 -5.86 7.03 12.49
CA ILE A 107 -4.77 6.25 11.92
C ILE A 107 -3.49 6.55 12.71
N GLU A 108 -2.81 5.53 13.20
CA GLU A 108 -1.45 5.66 13.73
C GLU A 108 -0.45 5.41 12.58
N PRO A 109 0.14 6.45 11.97
CA PRO A 109 0.92 6.30 10.75
C PRO A 109 2.29 5.68 11.03
N ILE A 110 2.62 4.62 10.31
CA ILE A 110 3.94 4.00 10.34
C ILE A 110 4.80 4.62 9.24
N GLN A 111 5.82 5.38 9.62
CA GLN A 111 6.78 6.01 8.71
C GLN A 111 8.00 5.12 8.51
N ALA A 112 7.86 4.12 7.64
CA ALA A 112 8.92 3.16 7.34
C ALA A 112 8.76 2.57 5.93
N CYS A 113 9.82 1.95 5.42
CA CYS A 113 9.74 1.21 4.17
C CYS A 113 9.10 -0.17 4.41
N SER A 114 7.86 -0.36 3.98
CA SER A 114 7.14 -1.63 4.15
C SER A 114 7.81 -2.82 3.42
N ILE A 115 8.62 -2.58 2.38
CA ILE A 115 9.42 -3.63 1.72
C ILE A 115 10.49 -4.17 2.67
N VAL A 116 11.17 -3.26 3.39
CA VAL A 116 12.19 -3.61 4.38
C VAL A 116 11.57 -4.29 5.59
N ASP A 117 10.40 -3.80 6.03
CA ASP A 117 9.63 -4.38 7.12
C ASP A 117 9.26 -5.85 6.86
N VAL A 118 8.86 -6.20 5.63
CA VAL A 118 8.62 -7.61 5.26
C VAL A 118 9.89 -8.41 4.97
N GLY A 119 11.08 -7.87 5.25
CA GLY A 119 12.35 -8.59 5.17
C GLY A 119 13.00 -8.64 3.79
N MET A 120 12.63 -7.74 2.87
CA MET A 120 13.24 -7.64 1.53
C MET A 120 13.88 -6.27 1.31
N LEU A 121 14.81 -6.16 0.35
CA LEU A 121 15.36 -4.85 -0.02
C LEU A 121 14.85 -4.40 -1.40
N PRO A 122 14.50 -3.12 -1.59
CA PRO A 122 14.06 -2.60 -2.89
C PRO A 122 15.06 -2.79 -4.05
N ARG A 123 16.34 -2.98 -3.73
CA ARG A 123 17.42 -3.26 -4.70
C ARG A 123 17.46 -4.72 -5.18
N GLU A 124 16.83 -5.63 -4.45
CA GLU A 124 16.74 -7.06 -4.78
C GLU A 124 15.53 -7.37 -5.68
N LEU A 125 14.72 -6.36 -5.99
CA LEU A 125 13.54 -6.44 -6.85
C LEU A 125 13.88 -5.79 -8.19
N PRO A 126 14.50 -6.53 -9.13
CA PRO A 126 14.96 -5.99 -10.39
C PRO A 126 13.79 -5.51 -11.24
N SER A 127 14.09 -4.65 -12.20
CA SER A 127 13.09 -4.05 -13.07
C SER A 127 12.66 -4.95 -14.24
N GLU A 128 13.40 -6.04 -14.46
CA GLU A 128 13.23 -7.04 -15.51
C GLU A 128 12.87 -8.40 -14.93
#